data_AF-A0A6A6SQV3-F1
#
_entry.id   AF-A0A6A6SQV3-F1
#
_cell.length_a   1.000
_cell.length_b   1.000
_cell.length_c   1.000
_cell.angle_alpha   90.00
_cell.angle_beta   90.00
_cell.angle_gamma   90.00
#
_symmetry.space_group_name_H-M   'P 1'
#
loop_
_entity.id
_entity.type
_entity.pdbx_description
1 polymer ?
#
loop_
_entity_poly.entity_id
_entity_poly.type
_entity_poly.pdbx_seq_one_letter_code
_entity_poly.pdbx_strand_id
1 'polypeptide(L)'
;MAVLGDSVLSKVLCTMWFRARDNAGNAHQPAAWTSIRNDILGNAGLSQRGRTHGIDTCVLASDGNRGLVTDKMVATTLEALFGAVYLDGGDDAVVRAVEHLGIDQHPLLMVTFIFTPSP
;
A
#
# COMPACT_ATOMS: atom_id res chain seq x y z
N MET A 1 3.74 -14.74 4.50
CA MET A 1 3.94 -13.32 4.87
C MET A 1 2.83 -12.39 4.42
N ALA A 2 2.02 -12.73 3.41
CA ALA A 2 0.98 -11.84 2.87
C ALA A 2 0.02 -11.25 3.91
N VAL A 3 -0.54 -12.07 4.81
CA VAL A 3 -1.46 -11.58 5.87
C VAL A 3 -0.82 -10.53 6.79
N LEU A 4 0.47 -10.70 7.12
CA LEU A 4 1.22 -9.69 7.89
C LEU A 4 1.39 -8.42 7.06
N GLY A 5 1.75 -8.56 5.78
CA GLY A 5 1.87 -7.48 4.82
C GLY A 5 0.62 -6.63 4.67
N ASP A 6 -0.54 -7.26 4.44
CA ASP A 6 -1.82 -6.56 4.38
C ASP A 6 -2.10 -5.79 5.69
N SER A 7 -1.85 -6.43 6.83
CA SER A 7 -2.06 -5.81 8.15
C SER A 7 -1.16 -4.57 8.35
N VAL A 8 0.12 -4.66 8.01
CA VAL A 8 1.06 -3.54 8.18
C VAL A 8 0.82 -2.43 7.16
N LEU A 9 0.50 -2.76 5.91
CA LEU A 9 0.09 -1.79 4.89
C LEU A 9 -1.18 -1.05 5.31
N SER A 10 -2.18 -1.80 5.81
CA SER A 10 -3.42 -1.22 6.32
C SER A 10 -3.16 -0.26 7.48
N LYS A 11 -2.31 -0.63 8.44
CA LYS A 11 -1.88 0.25 9.54
C LYS A 11 -1.21 1.53 9.03
N VAL A 12 -0.25 1.43 8.12
CA VAL A 12 0.51 2.56 7.59
C VAL A 12 -0.41 3.52 6.83
N LEU A 13 -1.20 3.02 5.88
CA LEU A 13 -2.12 3.86 5.12
C LEU A 13 -3.23 4.45 5.98
N CYS A 14 -3.73 3.72 6.98
CA CYS A 14 -4.70 4.25 7.94
C CYS A 14 -4.09 5.40 8.77
N THR A 15 -2.82 5.27 9.15
CA THR A 15 -2.09 6.34 9.85
C THR A 15 -1.92 7.58 8.97
N MET A 16 -1.57 7.39 7.69
CA MET A 16 -1.48 8.47 6.71
C MET A 16 -2.84 9.16 6.53
N TRP A 17 -3.91 8.39 6.32
CA TRP A 17 -5.28 8.90 6.20
C TRP A 17 -5.71 9.69 7.45
N PHE A 18 -5.45 9.17 8.65
CA PHE A 18 -5.82 9.84 9.90
C PHE A 18 -5.14 11.20 10.05
N ARG A 19 -3.91 11.34 9.52
CA ARG A 19 -3.13 12.58 9.55
C ARG A 19 -3.47 13.52 8.38
N ALA A 20 -3.96 12.99 7.26
CA ALA A 20 -4.33 13.78 6.10
C ALA A 20 -5.44 14.79 6.43
N ARG A 21 -5.38 15.95 5.77
CA ARG A 21 -6.37 17.02 5.91
C ARG A 21 -6.80 17.47 4.53
N ASP A 22 -8.06 17.85 4.37
CA ASP A 22 -8.55 18.41 3.12
C ASP A 22 -7.99 19.83 2.88
N ASN A 23 -8.31 20.44 1.73
CA ASN A 23 -7.85 21.77 1.35
C ASN A 23 -8.34 22.88 2.31
N ALA A 24 -9.36 22.60 3.13
CA ALA A 24 -9.86 23.50 4.16
C ALA A 24 -9.29 23.17 5.56
N GLY A 25 -8.37 22.22 5.66
CA GLY A 25 -7.72 21.81 6.91
C GLY A 25 -8.56 20.83 7.76
N ASN A 26 -9.65 20.27 7.24
CA ASN A 26 -10.50 19.34 7.99
C ASN A 26 -10.02 17.90 7.87
N ALA A 27 -10.27 17.10 8.91
CA ALA A 27 -10.04 15.66 8.85
C ALA A 27 -11.04 14.98 7.90
N HIS A 28 -10.59 13.95 7.19
CA HIS A 28 -11.46 13.15 6.34
C HIS A 28 -12.45 12.30 7.16
N GLN A 29 -13.64 12.11 6.61
CA GLN A 29 -14.65 11.21 7.17
C GLN A 29 -14.17 9.75 7.14
N PRO A 30 -14.62 8.87 8.06
CA PRO A 30 -14.26 7.45 8.05
C PRO A 30 -14.53 6.73 6.72
N ALA A 31 -15.51 7.17 5.94
CA ALA A 31 -15.79 6.61 4.61
C ALA A 31 -14.61 6.76 3.63
N ALA A 32 -13.78 7.80 3.79
CA ALA A 32 -12.58 8.00 2.97
C ALA A 32 -11.56 6.88 3.19
N TRP A 33 -11.42 6.37 4.43
CA TRP A 33 -10.58 5.22 4.71
C TRP A 33 -11.03 3.97 3.97
N THR A 34 -12.34 3.69 3.96
CA THR A 34 -12.90 2.55 3.22
C THR A 34 -12.58 2.63 1.74
N SER A 35 -12.69 3.83 1.12
CA SER A 35 -12.28 4.03 -0.28
C SER A 35 -10.78 3.78 -0.47
N ILE A 36 -9.92 4.43 0.31
CA ILE A 36 -8.46 4.25 0.24
C ILE A 36 -8.08 2.77 0.34
N ARG A 37 -8.64 2.06 1.32
CA ARG A 37 -8.35 0.64 1.52
C ARG A 37 -8.79 -0.20 0.32
N ASN A 38 -9.99 0.01 -0.19
CA ASN A 38 -10.50 -0.79 -1.32
C ASN A 38 -9.74 -0.51 -2.62
N ASP A 39 -9.43 0.77 -2.87
CA ASP A 39 -8.81 1.20 -4.13
C ASP A 39 -7.33 0.81 -4.18
N ILE A 40 -6.62 0.92 -3.05
CA ILE A 40 -5.17 0.64 -2.98
C ILE A 40 -4.88 -0.80 -2.58
N LEU A 41 -5.47 -1.28 -1.48
CA LEU A 41 -5.19 -2.59 -0.89
C LEU A 41 -6.09 -3.71 -1.44
N GLY A 42 -7.05 -3.38 -2.30
CA GLY A 42 -7.78 -4.38 -3.07
C GLY A 42 -6.86 -5.09 -4.08
N ASN A 43 -7.21 -6.33 -4.45
CA ASN A 43 -6.46 -7.11 -5.44
C ASN A 43 -6.18 -6.33 -6.74
N ALA A 44 -7.14 -5.52 -7.21
CA ALA A 44 -6.98 -4.71 -8.40
C ALA A 44 -5.88 -3.63 -8.22
N GLY A 45 -5.94 -2.86 -7.14
CA GLY A 45 -4.95 -1.83 -6.83
C GLY A 45 -3.54 -2.40 -6.64
N LEU A 46 -3.42 -3.45 -5.81
CA LEU A 46 -2.13 -4.10 -5.54
C LEU A 46 -1.55 -4.78 -6.78
N SER A 47 -2.38 -5.45 -7.59
CA SER A 47 -1.89 -6.08 -8.82
C SER A 47 -1.47 -5.05 -9.86
N GLN A 48 -2.22 -3.97 -10.04
CA GLN A 48 -1.85 -2.88 -10.92
C GLN A 48 -0.52 -2.27 -10.49
N ARG A 49 -0.35 -1.98 -9.19
CA ARG A 49 0.92 -1.44 -8.67
C ARG A 49 2.06 -2.43 -8.86
N GLY A 50 1.84 -3.70 -8.54
CA GLY A 50 2.84 -4.74 -8.67
C GLY A 50 3.32 -4.90 -10.11
N ARG A 51 2.41 -4.86 -11.09
CA ARG A 51 2.76 -4.92 -12.52
C ARG A 51 3.52 -3.69 -12.98
N THR A 52 3.16 -2.49 -12.52
CA THR A 52 3.91 -1.25 -12.83
C THR A 52 5.37 -1.33 -12.40
N HIS A 53 5.66 -2.07 -11.31
CA HIS A 53 7.02 -2.30 -10.79
C HIS A 53 7.63 -3.64 -11.24
N GLY A 54 7.00 -4.35 -12.17
CA GLY A 54 7.51 -5.63 -12.72
C GLY A 54 7.48 -6.82 -11.76
N ILE A 55 6.75 -6.72 -10.64
CA ILE A 55 6.66 -7.79 -9.62
C ILE A 55 6.07 -9.07 -10.20
N ASP A 56 5.16 -8.96 -11.16
CA ASP A 56 4.56 -10.09 -11.85
C ASP A 56 5.60 -10.99 -12.56
N THR A 57 6.70 -10.40 -13.03
CA THR A 57 7.82 -11.14 -13.63
C THR A 57 8.67 -11.91 -12.62
N CYS A 58 8.57 -11.55 -11.33
CA CYS A 58 9.28 -12.20 -10.24
C CYS A 58 8.42 -13.27 -9.54
N VAL A 59 7.14 -13.42 -9.91
CA VAL A 59 6.24 -14.41 -9.29
C VAL A 59 6.55 -15.80 -9.84
N LEU A 60 6.89 -16.72 -8.95
CA LEU A 60 7.01 -18.13 -9.27
C LEU A 60 5.62 -18.76 -9.38
N ALA A 61 5.11 -18.87 -10.62
CA ALA A 61 3.87 -19.58 -10.90
C ALA A 61 4.10 -21.09 -10.92
N SER A 62 3.20 -21.86 -10.28
CA SER A 62 3.24 -23.32 -10.39
C SER A 62 2.86 -23.81 -11.79
N ASP A 63 3.32 -24.99 -12.18
CA ASP A 63 2.95 -25.64 -13.45
C ASP A 63 1.44 -25.84 -13.60
N GLY A 64 0.73 -25.99 -12.47
CA GLY A 64 -0.74 -26.06 -12.45
C GLY A 64 -1.44 -24.81 -12.99
N ASN A 65 -0.77 -23.65 -12.95
CA ASN A 65 -1.24 -22.40 -13.54
C ASN A 65 -0.77 -22.19 -14.99
N ARG A 66 -0.10 -23.18 -15.60
CA ARG A 66 0.47 -23.09 -16.96
C ARG A 66 1.39 -21.87 -17.15
N GLY A 67 2.08 -21.46 -16.08
CA GLY A 67 2.93 -20.27 -16.08
C GLY A 67 2.18 -18.93 -16.08
N LEU A 68 0.85 -18.92 -15.92
CA LEU A 68 0.06 -17.68 -15.90
C LEU A 68 0.04 -17.04 -14.51
N VAL A 69 0.51 -15.80 -14.43
CA VAL A 69 0.51 -14.97 -13.22
C VAL A 69 -0.79 -14.15 -13.16
N THR A 70 -1.66 -14.52 -12.21
CA THR A 70 -2.95 -13.84 -11.99
C THR A 70 -2.79 -12.59 -11.14
N ASP A 71 -3.74 -11.67 -11.22
CA ASP A 71 -3.75 -10.45 -10.39
C ASP A 71 -3.75 -10.76 -8.89
N LYS A 72 -4.47 -11.80 -8.47
CA LYS A 72 -4.43 -12.27 -7.08
C LYS A 72 -3.02 -12.69 -6.65
N MET A 73 -2.27 -13.37 -7.53
CA MET A 73 -0.89 -13.78 -7.23
C MET A 73 0.04 -12.57 -7.12
N VAL A 74 -0.10 -11.57 -8.00
CA VAL A 74 0.68 -10.32 -7.92
C VAL A 74 0.36 -9.58 -6.62
N ALA A 75 -0.92 -9.40 -6.30
CA ALA A 75 -1.36 -8.73 -5.08
C ALA A 75 -0.83 -9.45 -3.82
N THR A 76 -1.01 -10.77 -3.75
CA THR A 76 -0.52 -11.60 -2.63
C THR A 76 1.01 -11.52 -2.49
N THR A 77 1.72 -11.43 -3.62
CA THR A 77 3.20 -11.30 -3.62
C THR A 77 3.62 -9.94 -3.10
N LEU A 78 2.94 -8.86 -3.51
CA LEU A 78 3.21 -7.52 -3.02
C LEU A 78 2.93 -7.41 -1.50
N GLU A 79 1.82 -7.96 -1.02
CA GLU A 79 1.57 -8.07 0.43
C GLU A 79 2.70 -8.86 1.11
N ALA A 80 3.07 -10.03 0.59
CA ALA A 80 4.13 -10.84 1.18
C ALA A 80 5.48 -10.12 1.24
N LEU A 81 5.81 -9.33 0.21
CA LEU A 81 6.99 -8.47 0.17
C LEU A 81 6.96 -7.44 1.31
N PHE A 82 5.86 -6.74 1.52
CA PHE A 82 5.73 -5.79 2.63
C PHE A 82 5.78 -6.46 4.00
N GLY A 83 5.26 -7.69 4.12
CA GLY A 83 5.43 -8.50 5.31
C GLY A 83 6.91 -8.82 5.61
N ALA A 84 7.72 -9.07 4.58
CA ALA A 84 9.16 -9.28 4.73
C ALA A 84 9.91 -7.97 5.07
N VAL A 85 9.61 -6.87 4.37
CA VAL A 85 10.17 -5.53 4.67
C VAL A 85 9.93 -5.15 6.13
N TYR A 86 8.73 -5.43 6.65
CA TYR A 86 8.43 -5.19 8.05
C TYR A 86 9.27 -6.03 9.01
N LEU A 87 9.45 -7.33 8.72
CA LEU A 87 10.28 -8.19 9.58
C LEU A 87 11.75 -7.74 9.61
N ASP A 88 12.28 -7.31 8.48
CA ASP A 88 13.71 -6.97 8.36
C ASP A 88 14.02 -5.55 8.83
N GLY A 89 13.10 -4.61 8.67
CA GLY A 89 13.36 -3.18 8.87
C GLY A 89 12.31 -2.41 9.69
N GLY A 90 11.27 -3.07 10.19
CA GLY A 90 10.23 -2.46 11.00
C GLY A 90 9.33 -1.47 10.25
N ASP A 91 8.57 -0.69 11.00
CA ASP A 91 7.59 0.26 10.46
C ASP A 91 8.23 1.31 9.54
N ASP A 92 9.40 1.85 9.88
CA ASP A 92 10.07 2.87 9.08
C ASP A 92 10.49 2.36 7.69
N ALA A 93 10.88 1.09 7.59
CA ALA A 93 11.19 0.47 6.30
C ALA A 93 9.93 0.30 5.44
N VAL A 94 8.80 -0.06 6.06
CA VAL A 94 7.50 -0.15 5.37
C VAL A 94 7.08 1.21 4.83
N VAL A 95 7.20 2.28 5.63
CA VAL A 95 6.85 3.65 5.19
C VAL A 95 7.69 4.06 3.97
N ARG A 96 9.02 3.88 4.03
CA ARG A 96 9.89 4.18 2.89
C ARG A 96 9.55 3.36 1.64
N ALA A 97 9.22 2.08 1.81
CA ALA A 97 8.81 1.22 0.70
C ALA A 97 7.44 1.62 0.13
N VAL A 98 6.49 2.03 0.97
CA VAL A 98 5.19 2.57 0.56
C VAL A 98 5.37 3.81 -0.31
N GLU A 99 6.18 4.77 0.14
CA GLU A 99 6.48 6.01 -0.60
C GLU A 99 7.24 5.71 -1.90
N HIS A 100 8.26 4.86 -1.86
CA HIS A 100 9.08 4.51 -3.02
C HIS A 100 8.27 3.80 -4.11
N LEU A 101 7.43 2.85 -3.71
CA LEU A 101 6.53 2.18 -4.64
C LEU A 101 5.31 3.04 -4.95
N GLY A 102 5.12 4.18 -4.28
CA GLY A 102 4.01 5.13 -4.32
C GLY A 102 2.64 4.54 -4.02
N ILE A 103 2.60 3.56 -3.12
CA ILE A 103 1.36 2.95 -2.60
C ILE A 103 0.46 4.00 -1.92
N ASP A 104 1.05 5.09 -1.44
CA ASP A 104 0.38 6.26 -0.85
C ASP A 104 -0.19 7.26 -1.88
N GLN A 105 0.03 7.05 -3.18
CA GLN A 105 -0.48 7.93 -4.23
C GLN A 105 -2.00 7.76 -4.42
N HIS A 106 -2.76 8.45 -3.58
CA HIS A 106 -4.21 8.47 -3.62
C HIS A 106 -4.74 9.88 -3.33
N PRO A 107 -5.77 10.39 -4.05
CA PRO A 107 -6.28 11.75 -3.84
C PRO A 107 -6.68 12.07 -2.40
N LEU A 108 -7.19 11.07 -1.66
CA LEU A 108 -7.57 11.20 -0.24
C LEU A 108 -6.39 11.06 0.76
N LEU A 109 -5.17 10.88 0.27
CA LEU A 109 -3.92 10.87 1.06
C LEU A 109 -3.02 12.07 0.71
N MET A 110 -3.07 12.57 -0.53
CA MET A 110 -2.13 13.57 -1.08
C MET A 110 -2.43 15.02 -0.67
N VAL A 111 -3.37 15.28 0.24
CA VAL A 111 -3.74 16.65 0.63
C VAL A 111 -2.95 17.10 1.88
N THR A 112 -2.03 18.02 1.58
CA THR A 112 -1.18 18.92 2.38
C THR A 112 -1.06 18.66 3.89
N PHE A 113 0.12 18.16 4.30
CA PHE A 113 0.63 18.41 5.65
C PHE A 113 0.86 19.92 5.80
N ILE A 114 0.12 20.59 6.68
CA ILE A 114 0.54 21.91 7.18
C ILE A 114 1.77 21.64 8.05
N PHE A 115 2.95 21.73 7.44
CA PHE A 115 4.21 21.71 8.17
C PHE A 115 4.25 22.98 9.01
N THR A 116 4.02 22.86 10.32
CA THR A 116 4.37 23.91 11.27
C THR A 116 5.83 23.67 11.67
N PRO A 117 6.80 24.46 11.18
CA PRO A 117 8.16 24.35 11.69
C PRO A 117 8.14 24.69 13.19
N SER A 118 8.80 23.86 13.99
CA SER A 118 9.05 24.14 15.40
C SER A 118 9.94 25.39 15.53
N PRO A 119 9.78 26.19 16.61
CA PRO A 119 10.50 27.45 16.79
C PRO A 119 12.02 27.30 16.88
#